data_AF-A0A6G0Y172-F1
#
_entry.id   AF-A0A6G0Y172-F1
#
_cell.length_a   1.000
_cell.length_b   1.000
_cell.length_c   1.000
_cell.angle_alpha   90.00
_cell.angle_beta   90.00
_cell.angle_gamma   90.00
#
_symmetry.space_group_name_H-M   'P 1'
#
loop_
_entity.id
_entity.type
_entity.pdbx_description
1 polymer ?
#
loop_
_entity_poly.entity_id
_entity_poly.type
_entity_poly.pdbx_seq_one_letter_code
_entity_poly.pdbx_strand_id
1 'polypeptide(L)'
;QTVNMNTDNLTLPILPPRVPKKRRPKGKEKTAIGISKRKKFSGLVPFEKLDLPTRHLEMLNWFVDKNVASIAVFGNGLISETAIENNPNNIHYAVLDNYLAIDDLKKYFDDDGWAALQQVVGIKRTNPIWINCISCNKDSSNNFICCNRCLKRFHFKCVNVKPKLKKKTWFCNICRRSYYKI
;
A
#
# COMPACT_ATOMS: atom_id res chain seq x y z
N GLN A 1 38.05 -51.85 -31.48
CA GLN A 1 36.99 -51.13 -32.20
C GLN A 1 36.81 -49.80 -31.50
N THR A 2 37.12 -48.72 -32.22
CA THR A 2 37.14 -47.32 -31.75
C THR A 2 35.73 -46.73 -31.80
N VAL A 3 35.31 -46.04 -30.74
CA VAL A 3 34.10 -45.22 -30.73
C VAL A 3 34.54 -43.76 -30.67
N ASN A 4 34.51 -43.07 -31.80
CA ASN A 4 34.67 -41.62 -31.88
C ASN A 4 33.38 -40.97 -31.39
N MET A 5 33.42 -40.24 -30.27
CA MET A 5 32.38 -39.28 -29.90
C MET A 5 32.81 -37.90 -30.38
N ASN A 6 32.21 -37.47 -31.49
CA ASN A 6 32.28 -36.09 -31.96
C ASN A 6 31.46 -35.19 -31.01
N THR A 7 32.13 -34.29 -30.31
CA THR A 7 31.51 -33.17 -29.60
C THR A 7 31.22 -32.06 -30.61
N ASP A 8 30.01 -32.06 -31.15
CA ASP A 8 29.50 -30.94 -31.94
C ASP A 8 29.41 -29.69 -31.05
N ASN A 9 30.32 -28.76 -31.27
CA ASN A 9 30.31 -27.42 -30.70
C ASN A 9 29.11 -26.64 -31.25
N LEU A 10 27.99 -26.62 -30.50
CA LEU A 10 26.90 -25.68 -30.74
C LEU A 10 27.39 -24.25 -30.47
N THR A 11 27.78 -23.56 -31.54
CA THR A 11 28.07 -22.13 -31.51
C THR A 11 26.75 -21.35 -31.54
N LEU A 12 26.49 -20.57 -30.49
CA LEU A 12 25.30 -19.71 -30.43
C LEU A 12 25.42 -18.55 -31.44
N PRO A 13 24.32 -18.15 -32.09
CA PRO A 13 24.33 -17.05 -33.05
C PRO A 13 24.64 -15.71 -32.37
N ILE A 14 25.49 -14.92 -33.03
CA ILE A 14 25.87 -13.57 -32.59
C ILE A 14 24.70 -12.63 -32.86
N LEU A 15 24.15 -12.05 -31.79
CA LEU A 15 23.09 -11.05 -31.91
C LEU A 15 23.63 -9.75 -32.52
N PRO A 16 22.83 -9.03 -33.33
CA PRO A 16 23.25 -7.77 -33.93
C PRO A 16 23.55 -6.70 -32.86
N PRO A 17 24.47 -5.77 -33.15
CA PRO A 17 24.85 -4.72 -32.21
C PRO A 17 23.65 -3.85 -31.85
N ARG A 18 23.50 -3.57 -30.54
CA ARG A 18 22.41 -2.73 -30.04
C ARG A 18 22.54 -1.32 -30.61
N VAL A 19 21.54 -0.90 -31.40
CA VAL A 19 21.42 0.48 -31.86
C VAL A 19 21.39 1.42 -30.65
N PRO A 20 22.30 2.40 -30.54
CA PRO A 20 22.28 3.36 -29.45
C PRO A 20 20.97 4.15 -29.51
N LYS A 21 20.21 4.14 -28.42
CA LYS A 21 18.97 4.90 -28.32
C LYS A 21 19.27 6.38 -28.62
N LYS A 22 18.68 6.92 -29.69
CA LYS A 22 18.71 8.35 -30.03
C LYS A 22 18.44 9.14 -28.74
N ARG A 23 19.42 9.93 -28.28
CA ARG A 23 19.27 10.67 -27.03
C ARG A 23 18.10 11.65 -27.18
N ARG A 24 17.29 11.74 -26.12
CA ARG A 24 16.17 12.69 -26.05
C ARG A 24 16.73 14.12 -26.20
N PRO A 25 16.07 15.03 -26.93
CA PRO A 25 16.54 16.40 -27.11
C PRO A 25 16.82 17.08 -25.76
N LYS A 26 17.98 17.73 -25.66
CA LYS A 26 18.40 18.53 -24.50
C LYS A 26 17.34 19.62 -24.29
N GLY A 27 16.63 19.61 -23.16
CA GLY A 27 15.70 20.69 -22.77
C GLY A 27 14.24 20.31 -22.52
N LYS A 28 13.79 19.09 -22.82
CA LYS A 28 12.38 18.69 -22.58
C LYS A 28 11.93 18.89 -21.12
N GLU A 29 12.85 18.71 -20.19
CA GLU A 29 12.61 18.80 -18.73
C GLU A 29 12.92 20.18 -18.13
N LYS A 30 13.35 21.15 -18.94
CA LYS A 30 13.66 22.51 -18.49
C LYS A 30 12.57 23.48 -18.96
N THR A 31 12.34 24.54 -18.20
CA THR A 31 11.57 25.72 -18.62
C THR A 31 12.40 26.53 -19.63
N ALA A 32 11.78 27.51 -20.31
CA ALA A 32 12.47 28.37 -21.27
C ALA A 32 13.71 29.09 -20.67
N ILE A 33 13.76 29.25 -19.34
CA ILE A 33 14.85 29.89 -18.58
C ILE A 33 15.83 28.84 -17.98
N GLY A 34 15.77 27.58 -18.43
CA GLY A 34 16.72 26.54 -17.99
C GLY A 34 16.47 25.94 -16.60
N ILE A 35 15.48 26.44 -15.85
CA ILE A 35 15.07 25.90 -14.55
C ILE A 35 14.36 24.57 -14.77
N SER A 36 14.69 23.54 -13.99
CA SER A 36 14.01 22.26 -14.03
C SER A 36 12.51 22.46 -13.82
N LYS A 37 11.67 21.88 -14.69
CA LYS A 37 10.22 21.90 -14.49
C LYS A 37 9.94 21.26 -13.14
N ARG A 38 9.36 22.02 -12.19
CA ARG A 38 8.77 21.43 -10.97
C ARG A 38 7.80 20.37 -11.46
N LYS A 39 8.05 19.10 -11.14
CA LYS A 39 7.05 18.05 -11.33
C LYS A 39 5.81 18.52 -10.56
N LYS A 40 4.70 18.78 -11.26
CA LYS A 40 3.42 19.00 -10.61
C LYS A 40 3.22 17.84 -9.64
N PHE A 41 3.05 18.13 -8.36
CA PHE A 41 2.66 17.12 -7.38
C PHE A 41 1.16 16.85 -7.58
N SER A 42 0.79 16.27 -8.74
CA SER A 42 -0.45 15.52 -8.91
C SER A 42 -0.19 14.11 -8.39
N GLY A 43 0.04 14.02 -7.07
CA GLY A 43 0.57 12.83 -6.43
C GLY A 43 -0.34 12.34 -5.33
N LEU A 44 -0.28 11.04 -5.07
CA LEU A 44 -0.89 10.41 -3.91
C LEU A 44 -0.67 11.25 -2.64
N VAL A 45 -1.78 11.51 -1.95
CA VAL A 45 -1.79 12.20 -0.66
C VAL A 45 -1.57 11.15 0.45
N PRO A 46 -0.69 11.38 1.43
CA PRO A 46 -0.58 10.55 2.63
C PRO A 46 -1.90 10.45 3.39
N PHE A 47 -2.13 9.34 4.08
CA PHE A 47 -3.31 9.06 4.90
C PHE A 47 -3.57 10.17 5.93
N GLU A 48 -2.51 10.59 6.63
CA GLU A 48 -2.56 11.67 7.64
C GLU A 48 -3.05 13.01 7.06
N LYS A 49 -2.92 13.21 5.75
CA LYS A 49 -3.29 14.45 5.05
C LYS A 49 -4.62 14.34 4.31
N LEU A 50 -5.35 13.24 4.48
CA LEU A 50 -6.71 13.12 3.98
C LEU A 50 -7.66 14.03 4.76
N ASP A 51 -8.70 14.50 4.08
CA ASP A 51 -9.84 15.13 4.72
C ASP A 51 -10.52 14.14 5.68
N LEU A 52 -11.10 14.66 6.76
CA LEU A 52 -11.68 13.82 7.83
C LEU A 52 -12.73 12.83 7.30
N PRO A 53 -13.71 13.22 6.46
CA PRO A 53 -14.70 12.27 5.94
C PRO A 53 -14.07 11.12 5.14
N THR A 54 -13.15 11.42 4.23
CA THR A 54 -12.45 10.39 3.44
C THR A 54 -11.60 9.49 4.32
N ARG A 55 -10.94 10.05 5.33
CA ARG A 55 -10.14 9.28 6.29
C ARG A 55 -11.02 8.34 7.09
N HIS A 56 -12.15 8.82 7.63
CA HIS A 56 -13.10 8.00 8.39
C HIS A 56 -13.70 6.90 7.52
N LEU A 57 -14.06 7.21 6.27
CA LEU A 57 -14.53 6.21 5.31
C LEU A 57 -13.46 5.13 5.07
N GLU A 58 -12.20 5.50 4.85
CA GLU A 58 -11.11 4.54 4.69
C GLU A 58 -10.92 3.67 5.94
N MET A 59 -11.06 4.23 7.15
CA MET A 59 -10.97 3.47 8.41
C MET A 59 -12.15 2.53 8.63
N LEU A 60 -13.38 2.99 8.38
CA LEU A 60 -14.59 2.17 8.51
C LEU A 60 -14.56 0.98 7.55
N ASN A 61 -14.05 1.18 6.33
CA ASN A 61 -13.83 0.10 5.35
C ASN A 61 -12.87 -1.01 5.82
N TRP A 62 -12.21 -0.86 6.97
CA TRP A 62 -11.40 -1.93 7.57
C TRP A 62 -12.23 -2.91 8.41
N PHE A 63 -13.44 -2.53 8.78
CA PHE A 63 -14.30 -3.25 9.71
C PHE A 63 -15.65 -3.61 9.09
N VAL A 64 -16.15 -2.80 8.16
CA VAL A 64 -17.46 -2.99 7.54
C VAL A 64 -17.37 -2.94 6.03
N ASP A 65 -18.43 -3.41 5.37
CA ASP A 65 -18.55 -3.29 3.93
C ASP A 65 -18.57 -1.85 3.45
N LYS A 66 -18.07 -1.64 2.22
CA LYS A 66 -17.94 -0.29 1.62
C LYS A 66 -19.25 0.49 1.56
N ASN A 67 -20.35 -0.21 1.33
CA ASN A 67 -21.67 0.41 1.25
C ASN A 67 -22.11 0.90 2.64
N VAL A 68 -21.92 0.07 3.68
CA VAL A 68 -22.25 0.42 5.07
C VAL A 68 -21.41 1.60 5.55
N ALA A 69 -20.10 1.57 5.29
CA ALA A 69 -19.20 2.67 5.62
C ALA A 69 -19.62 3.99 4.94
N SER A 70 -20.01 3.93 3.66
CA SER A 70 -20.47 5.10 2.91
C SER A 70 -21.76 5.67 3.49
N ILE A 71 -22.73 4.82 3.86
CA ILE A 71 -23.99 5.24 4.47
C ILE A 71 -23.74 5.86 5.86
N ALA A 72 -22.80 5.34 6.64
CA ALA A 72 -22.49 5.91 7.94
C ALA A 72 -21.83 7.30 7.84
N VAL A 73 -20.91 7.49 6.89
CA VAL A 73 -20.19 8.76 6.74
C VAL A 73 -21.03 9.85 6.07
N PHE A 74 -21.82 9.49 5.06
CA PHE A 74 -22.54 10.46 4.21
C PHE A 74 -24.07 10.37 4.32
N GLY A 75 -24.61 9.26 4.82
CA GLY A 75 -26.04 8.90 4.77
C GLY A 75 -26.74 8.85 6.13
N ASN A 76 -26.13 9.35 7.20
CA ASN A 76 -26.71 9.40 8.55
C ASN A 76 -27.08 8.04 9.18
N GLY A 77 -26.52 6.93 8.67
CA GLY A 77 -26.73 5.61 9.25
C GLY A 77 -25.81 5.31 10.43
N LEU A 78 -26.29 4.53 11.39
CA LEU A 78 -25.48 3.93 12.44
C LEU A 78 -25.10 2.49 12.09
N ILE A 79 -23.92 2.08 12.50
CA ILE A 79 -23.37 0.74 12.29
C ILE A 79 -23.64 -0.10 13.54
N SER A 80 -24.37 -1.20 13.35
CA SER A 80 -24.62 -2.22 14.38
C SER A 80 -23.59 -3.34 14.37
N GLU A 81 -23.57 -4.17 15.41
CA GLU A 81 -22.67 -5.33 15.56
C GLU A 81 -22.71 -6.28 14.35
N THR A 82 -23.88 -6.48 13.73
CA THR A 82 -24.06 -7.44 12.63
C THR A 82 -23.30 -7.07 11.37
N ALA A 83 -22.96 -5.79 11.22
CA ALA A 83 -22.23 -5.29 10.06
C ALA A 83 -20.71 -5.35 10.23
N ILE A 84 -20.22 -5.69 11.43
CA ILE A 84 -18.80 -5.66 11.76
C ILE A 84 -18.15 -7.00 11.43
N GLU A 85 -16.98 -6.93 10.80
CA GLU A 85 -16.13 -8.08 10.53
C GLU A 85 -15.62 -8.68 11.84
N ASN A 86 -16.11 -9.89 12.13
CA ASN A 86 -15.77 -10.63 13.34
C ASN A 86 -14.44 -11.38 13.22
N ASN A 87 -13.94 -11.63 12.00
CA ASN A 87 -12.68 -12.32 11.78
C ASN A 87 -11.49 -11.34 11.89
N PRO A 88 -10.67 -11.43 12.94
CA PRO A 88 -9.55 -10.52 13.13
C PRO A 88 -8.50 -10.59 12.00
N ASN A 89 -8.45 -11.70 11.24
CA ASN A 89 -7.54 -11.86 10.10
C ASN A 89 -7.92 -10.94 8.92
N ASN A 90 -9.20 -10.62 8.77
CA ASN A 90 -9.71 -9.80 7.67
C ASN A 90 -9.57 -8.30 7.96
N ILE A 91 -9.50 -7.92 9.24
CA ILE A 91 -9.35 -6.52 9.64
C ILE A 91 -7.99 -5.99 9.22
N HIS A 92 -7.96 -4.73 8.79
CA HIS A 92 -6.72 -4.07 8.41
C HIS A 92 -5.78 -3.89 9.61
N TYR A 93 -4.50 -4.27 9.50
CA TYR A 93 -3.50 -4.12 10.58
C TYR A 93 -3.15 -2.68 10.93
N ALA A 94 -3.54 -1.70 10.12
CA ALA A 94 -3.39 -0.29 10.48
C ALA A 94 -4.06 0.02 11.82
N VAL A 95 -5.10 -0.72 12.20
CA VAL A 95 -5.77 -0.67 13.51
C VAL A 95 -4.82 -0.83 14.72
N LEU A 96 -3.63 -1.42 14.51
CA LEU A 96 -2.58 -1.55 15.53
C LEU A 96 -1.68 -0.31 15.63
N ASP A 97 -1.83 0.66 14.75
CA ASP A 97 -1.04 1.89 14.77
C ASP A 97 -1.55 2.84 15.86
N ASN A 98 -0.70 3.08 16.86
CA ASN A 98 -1.02 3.94 18.01
C ASN A 98 -1.35 5.39 17.62
N TYR A 99 -0.96 5.84 16.42
CA TYR A 99 -1.25 7.19 15.95
C TYR A 99 -2.63 7.34 15.30
N LEU A 100 -3.38 6.24 15.11
CA LEU A 100 -4.74 6.30 14.58
C LEU A 100 -5.77 6.47 15.69
N ALA A 101 -6.48 7.59 15.65
CA ALA A 101 -7.60 7.89 16.54
C ALA A 101 -8.85 7.08 16.12
N ILE A 102 -8.91 5.80 16.51
CA ILE A 102 -10.07 4.93 16.25
C ILE A 102 -11.31 5.46 17.00
N ASP A 103 -11.12 6.10 18.14
CA ASP A 103 -12.19 6.66 18.97
C ASP A 103 -13.00 7.74 18.23
N ASP A 104 -12.41 8.42 17.23
CA ASP A 104 -13.12 9.39 16.36
C ASP A 104 -14.25 8.74 15.56
N LEU A 105 -14.21 7.41 15.40
CA LEU A 105 -15.23 6.66 14.68
C LEU A 105 -16.47 6.34 15.52
N LYS A 106 -16.42 6.50 16.85
CA LYS A 106 -17.51 6.12 17.77
C LYS A 106 -18.86 6.68 17.34
N LYS A 107 -18.89 7.90 16.80
CA LYS A 107 -20.10 8.58 16.31
C LYS A 107 -20.84 7.88 15.16
N TYR A 108 -20.21 6.91 14.50
CA TYR A 108 -20.80 6.15 13.39
C TYR A 108 -21.40 4.82 13.84
N PHE A 109 -21.26 4.43 15.10
CA PHE A 109 -21.73 3.17 15.64
C PHE A 109 -22.88 3.41 16.63
N ASP A 110 -23.75 2.41 16.76
CA ASP A 110 -24.57 2.27 17.96
C ASP A 110 -23.71 1.71 19.12
N ASP A 111 -24.29 1.63 20.32
CA ASP A 111 -23.55 1.21 21.51
C ASP A 111 -23.03 -0.24 21.39
N ASP A 112 -23.85 -1.14 20.85
CA ASP A 112 -23.51 -2.55 20.65
C ASP A 112 -22.43 -2.73 19.57
N GLY A 113 -22.56 -2.04 18.44
CA GLY A 113 -21.58 -2.00 17.37
C GLY A 113 -20.25 -1.42 17.81
N TRP A 114 -20.26 -0.37 18.64
CA TRP A 114 -19.01 0.16 19.20
C TRP A 114 -18.33 -0.85 20.13
N ALA A 115 -19.09 -1.53 20.99
CA ALA A 115 -18.55 -2.56 21.87
C ALA A 115 -17.96 -3.74 21.06
N ALA A 116 -18.66 -4.20 20.01
CA ALA A 116 -18.18 -5.25 19.12
C ALA A 116 -16.88 -4.83 18.41
N LEU A 117 -16.81 -3.60 17.87
CA LEU A 117 -15.60 -3.06 17.27
C LEU A 117 -14.42 -3.10 18.25
N GLN A 118 -14.63 -2.61 19.48
CA GLN A 118 -13.58 -2.59 20.51
C GLN A 118 -13.10 -4.00 20.87
N GLN A 119 -14.00 -4.97 20.94
CA GLN A 119 -13.62 -6.37 21.17
C GLN A 119 -12.72 -6.90 20.05
N VAL A 120 -13.12 -6.72 18.78
CA VAL A 120 -12.32 -7.26 17.68
C VAL A 120 -10.97 -6.54 17.55
N VAL A 121 -10.92 -5.23 17.76
CA VAL A 121 -9.67 -4.46 17.84
C VAL A 121 -8.79 -4.95 18.99
N GLY A 122 -9.39 -5.22 20.15
CA GLY A 122 -8.71 -5.75 21.34
C GLY A 122 -8.08 -7.12 21.08
N ILE A 123 -8.84 -8.05 20.51
CA ILE A 123 -8.35 -9.36 20.08
C ILE A 123 -7.23 -9.20 19.05
N LYS A 124 -7.35 -8.23 18.13
CA LYS A 124 -6.33 -7.93 17.13
C LYS A 124 -4.99 -7.51 17.75
N ARG A 125 -5.04 -6.72 18.83
CA ARG A 125 -3.87 -6.18 19.52
C ARG A 125 -3.10 -7.21 20.34
N THR A 126 -3.74 -8.26 20.82
CA THR A 126 -3.09 -9.27 21.67
C THR A 126 -2.30 -10.32 20.89
N ASN A 127 -2.49 -10.44 19.57
CA ASN A 127 -1.79 -11.43 18.75
C ASN A 127 -0.76 -10.79 17.78
N PRO A 128 0.55 -11.05 17.97
CA PRO A 128 1.61 -10.46 17.15
C PRO A 128 1.73 -11.07 15.74
N ILE A 129 1.03 -12.17 15.45
CA ILE A 129 1.15 -12.97 14.21
C ILE A 129 0.65 -12.19 12.97
N TRP A 130 -0.03 -11.06 13.16
CA TRP A 130 -0.72 -10.33 12.08
C TRP A 130 0.08 -9.20 11.41
N ILE A 131 1.37 -9.08 11.69
CA ILE A 131 2.23 -8.02 11.12
C ILE A 131 3.08 -8.57 9.96
N ASN A 132 2.45 -9.11 8.92
CA ASN A 132 3.17 -9.69 7.78
C ASN A 132 3.38 -8.71 6.61
N CYS A 133 4.35 -9.03 5.74
CA CYS A 133 4.55 -8.32 4.48
C CYS A 133 3.43 -8.63 3.48
N ILE A 134 2.71 -7.62 2.98
CA ILE A 134 1.60 -7.81 2.02
C ILE A 134 2.04 -8.40 0.67
N SER A 135 3.32 -8.31 0.32
CA SER A 135 3.82 -8.89 -0.93
C SER A 135 4.20 -10.37 -0.83
N CYS A 136 4.51 -10.89 0.36
CA CYS A 136 4.98 -12.28 0.50
C CYS A 136 4.37 -13.05 1.67
N ASN A 137 3.47 -12.43 2.44
CA ASN A 137 2.78 -12.97 3.61
C ASN A 137 3.70 -13.59 4.67
N LYS A 138 4.94 -13.11 4.77
CA LYS A 138 5.95 -13.55 5.76
C LYS A 138 6.31 -12.40 6.69
N ASP A 139 6.66 -12.73 7.93
CA ASP A 139 7.03 -11.80 9.01
C ASP A 139 8.54 -11.80 9.33
N SER A 140 9.33 -12.64 8.65
CA SER A 140 10.70 -12.98 9.07
C SER A 140 11.80 -11.94 8.84
N SER A 141 11.52 -10.62 8.79
CA SER A 141 12.60 -9.64 8.64
C SER A 141 12.37 -8.30 9.33
N ASN A 142 13.42 -7.72 9.92
CA ASN A 142 13.37 -6.38 10.54
C ASN A 142 13.32 -5.21 9.53
N ASN A 143 13.22 -5.48 8.23
CA ASN A 143 13.36 -4.48 7.17
C ASN A 143 12.02 -4.19 6.48
N PHE A 144 11.12 -3.54 7.20
CA PHE A 144 9.81 -3.14 6.69
C PHE A 144 9.74 -1.66 6.31
N ILE A 145 8.88 -1.35 5.34
CA ILE A 145 8.40 -0.02 5.02
C ILE A 145 6.87 0.01 5.09
N CYS A 146 6.31 1.08 5.64
CA CYS A 146 4.88 1.35 5.58
C CYS A 146 4.56 2.28 4.42
N CYS A 147 3.52 1.98 3.66
CA CYS A 147 2.96 2.89 2.66
C CYS A 147 2.26 4.05 3.37
N ASN A 148 2.65 5.28 3.07
CA ASN A 148 2.02 6.45 3.67
C ASN A 148 0.56 6.68 3.25
N ARG A 149 0.01 5.94 2.27
CA ARG A 149 -1.43 6.03 1.91
C ARG A 149 -2.25 4.89 2.49
N CYS A 150 -1.93 3.63 2.18
CA CYS A 150 -2.74 2.50 2.63
C CYS A 150 -2.27 1.87 3.95
N LEU A 151 -1.19 2.36 4.55
CA LEU A 151 -0.62 1.93 5.84
C LEU A 151 -0.06 0.48 5.89
N LYS A 152 -0.45 -0.39 4.95
CA LYS A 152 0.47 -0.97 3.96
C LYS A 152 1.91 -1.39 4.40
N ARG A 153 2.21 -2.45 5.17
CA ARG A 153 3.56 -2.96 5.47
C ARG A 153 4.13 -3.87 4.36
N PHE A 154 5.39 -3.63 3.99
CA PHE A 154 6.13 -4.38 2.98
C PHE A 154 7.59 -4.56 3.37
N HIS A 155 8.20 -5.70 3.05
CA HIS A 155 9.66 -5.82 3.13
C HIS A 155 10.34 -4.93 2.09
N PHE A 156 11.45 -4.29 2.46
CA PHE A 156 12.28 -3.52 1.53
C PHE A 156 12.64 -4.33 0.27
N LYS A 157 13.00 -5.61 0.45
CA LYS A 157 13.32 -6.54 -0.65
C LYS A 157 12.11 -6.79 -1.57
N CYS A 158 10.92 -7.00 -1.00
CA CYS A 158 9.70 -7.28 -1.77
C CYS A 158 9.26 -6.12 -2.64
N VAL A 159 9.56 -4.89 -2.25
CA VAL A 159 9.20 -3.68 -3.02
C VAL A 159 10.39 -2.98 -3.67
N ASN A 160 11.56 -3.63 -3.68
CA ASN A 160 12.81 -3.13 -4.23
C ASN A 160 13.15 -1.70 -3.76
N VAL A 161 13.00 -1.47 -2.45
CA VAL A 161 13.30 -0.20 -1.79
C VAL A 161 14.65 -0.29 -1.09
N LYS A 162 15.49 0.73 -1.26
CA LYS A 162 16.74 0.85 -0.52
C LYS A 162 16.44 1.31 0.92
N PRO A 163 17.13 0.79 1.96
CA PRO A 163 16.89 1.15 3.36
C PRO A 163 16.97 2.66 3.65
N LYS A 164 17.86 3.38 2.94
CA LYS A 164 17.95 4.84 3.03
C LYS A 164 16.98 5.49 2.06
N LEU A 165 15.79 5.82 2.56
CA LEU A 165 14.83 6.65 1.84
C LEU A 165 15.31 8.10 1.81
N LYS A 166 15.48 8.66 0.61
CA LYS A 166 15.79 10.09 0.42
C LYS A 166 14.62 11.02 0.75
N LYS A 167 13.41 10.47 0.86
CA LYS A 167 12.17 11.21 1.15
C LYS A 167 11.51 10.60 2.38
N LYS A 168 10.92 11.45 3.22
CA LYS A 168 10.13 11.01 4.39
C LYS A 168 8.87 10.23 4.02
N THR A 169 8.44 10.26 2.76
CA THR A 169 7.23 9.58 2.28
C THR A 169 7.53 8.53 1.21
N TRP A 170 6.83 7.40 1.31
CA TRP A 170 6.84 6.30 0.36
C TRP A 170 5.42 5.77 0.13
N PHE A 171 5.14 5.40 -1.13
CA PHE A 171 3.87 4.82 -1.54
C PHE A 171 4.10 3.51 -2.27
N CYS A 172 3.31 2.49 -1.95
CA CYS A 172 3.38 1.19 -2.59
C CYS A 172 2.87 1.24 -4.04
N ASN A 173 3.22 0.22 -4.83
CA ASN A 173 2.80 0.14 -6.23
C ASN A 173 1.28 -0.04 -6.39
N ILE A 174 0.60 -0.61 -5.38
CA ILE A 174 -0.86 -0.75 -5.37
C ILE A 174 -1.51 0.64 -5.37
N CYS A 175 -1.18 1.48 -4.39
CA CYS A 175 -1.69 2.86 -4.33
C CYS A 175 -1.32 3.66 -5.58
N ARG A 176 -0.09 3.50 -6.09
CA ARG A 176 0.34 4.18 -7.32
C ARG A 176 -0.53 3.79 -8.51
N ARG A 177 -0.82 2.50 -8.69
CA ARG A 177 -1.67 2.02 -9.79
C ARG A 177 -3.11 2.49 -9.67
N SER A 178 -3.69 2.46 -8.46
CA SER A 178 -5.07 2.92 -8.24
C SER A 178 -5.24 4.40 -8.56
N TYR A 179 -4.22 5.24 -8.31
CA TYR A 179 -4.26 6.67 -8.63
C TYR A 179 -4.28 6.97 -10.14
N TYR A 180 -3.60 6.16 -10.97
CA TYR A 180 -3.55 6.37 -12.42
C TYR A 180 -4.68 5.67 -13.20
N LYS A 181 -5.62 5.02 -12.51
CA LYS A 181 -6.83 4.42 -13.11
C LYS A 181 -8.03 5.38 -13.07
N ILE A 182 -7.80 6.62 -12.65
CA ILE A 182 -8.72 7.76 -12.74
C ILE A 182 -8.18 8.66 -13.85
#